data_AF-A0A8J2L3C2-F1
#
_entry.id   AF-A0A8J2L3C2-F1
#
_cell.length_a   1.000
_cell.length_b   1.000
_cell.length_c   1.000
_cell.angle_alpha   90.00
_cell.angle_beta   90.00
_cell.angle_gamma   90.00
#
_symmetry.space_group_name_H-M   'P 1'
#
loop_
_entity.id
_entity.type
_entity.pdbx_description
1 polymer ?
#
loop_
_entity_poly.entity_id
_entity_poly.type
_entity_poly.pdbx_seq_one_letter_code
_entity_poly.pdbx_strand_id
1 'polypeptide(L)' 'EWEDHKFQWDPKEYGGVTELYVPSEHIWLPDIVLYNK' A
#
# COMPACT_ATOMS: atom_id res chain seq x y z
N GLU A 1 -9.02 1.26 -5.62
CA GLU A 1 -7.72 0.60 -5.45
C GLU A 1 -6.65 1.61 -5.84
N TRP A 2 -5.61 1.78 -5.04
CA TRP A 2 -4.55 2.76 -5.28
C TRP A 2 -3.24 2.01 -5.53
N GLU A 3 -2.48 2.44 -6.52
CA GLU A 3 -1.17 1.88 -6.84
C GLU A 3 -0.09 2.86 -6.36
N ASP A 4 0.74 2.44 -5.41
CA ASP A 4 1.87 3.23 -4.93
C ASP A 4 3.17 2.64 -5.51
N HIS A 5 3.80 3.41 -6.40
CA HIS A 5 5.04 3.02 -7.08
C HIS A 5 6.23 2.76 -6.12
N LYS A 6 6.15 3.20 -4.86
CA LYS A 6 7.18 2.90 -3.85
C LYS A 6 7.04 1.50 -3.25
N PHE A 7 5.90 0.83 -3.43
CA PHE A 7 5.66 -0.53 -2.98
C PHE A 7 5.80 -1.53 -4.13
N GLN A 8 6.88 -1.42 -4.89
CA GLN A 8 7.24 -2.36 -5.95
C GLN A 8 8.58 -3.01 -5.63
N TRP A 9 8.63 -4.36 -5.68
CA TRP A 9 9.86 -5.15 -5.50
C TRP A 9 9.83 -6.40 -6.39
N ASP A 10 11.00 -6.99 -6.68
CA ASP A 10 11.08 -8.32 -7.32
C ASP A 10 10.94 -9.40 -6.24
N PRO A 11 9.87 -10.23 -6.24
CA PRO A 11 9.70 -11.29 -5.25
C PRO A 11 10.90 -12.24 -5.15
N LYS A 12 11.66 -12.45 -6.24
CA LYS A 12 12.83 -13.35 -6.25
C LYS A 12 13.95 -12.87 -5.36
N GLU A 13 14.08 -11.56 -5.16
CA GLU A 13 15.07 -10.97 -4.25
C GLU A 13 14.67 -11.10 -2.77
N TYR A 14 13.38 -11.40 -2.51
CA TYR A 14 12.80 -11.44 -1.16
C TYR A 14 12.14 -12.80 -0.85
N GLY A 15 12.69 -13.90 -1.38
CA GLY A 15 12.24 -15.25 -1.02
C GLY A 15 10.86 -15.63 -1.55
N GLY A 16 10.37 -14.97 -2.59
CA GLY A 16 9.07 -15.21 -3.21
C GLY A 16 7.90 -14.48 -2.54
N VAL A 17 8.15 -13.50 -1.66
CA VAL A 17 7.09 -12.72 -1.01
C VAL A 17 6.40 -11.82 -2.04
N THR A 18 5.09 -11.99 -2.20
CA THR A 18 4.25 -11.23 -3.14
C THR A 18 3.26 -10.29 -2.46
N GLU A 19 3.05 -10.46 -1.15
CA GLU A 19 2.07 -9.70 -0.37
C GLU A 19 2.68 -9.31 0.98
N LEU A 20 2.34 -8.11 1.46
CA LEU A 20 2.79 -7.55 2.73
C LEU A 20 1.60 -6.92 3.46
N TYR A 21 1.50 -7.20 4.76
CA TYR A 21 0.54 -6.53 5.65
C TYR A 21 1.26 -5.42 6.40
N VAL A 22 1.04 -4.18 5.98
CA VAL A 22 1.66 -2.98 6.58
C VAL A 22 0.59 -2.18 7.31
N PRO A 23 0.82 -1.78 8.58
CA PRO A 23 -0.09 -0.89 9.29
C PRO A 23 -0.29 0.44 8.56
N SER A 24 -1.51 0.95 8.59
CA SER A 24 -1.92 2.21 7.95
C SER A 24 -1.10 3.42 8.41
N GLU A 25 -0.62 3.40 9.66
CA GLU A 25 0.14 4.50 10.26
C GLU A 25 1.55 4.66 9.64
N HIS A 26 2.01 3.66 8.89
CA HIS A 26 3.36 3.62 8.32
C HIS A 26 3.40 4.01 6.84
N ILE A 27 2.23 4.21 6.20
CA ILE A 27 2.12 4.47 4.77
C ILE A 27 1.28 5.71 4.50
N TRP A 28 1.48 6.33 3.34
CA TRP A 28 0.63 7.42 2.92
C TRP A 28 -0.76 6.88 2.58
N LEU A 29 -1.80 7.56 3.07
CA LEU A 29 -3.19 7.27 2.77
C LEU A 29 -3.85 8.56 2.27
N PRO A 30 -4.74 8.48 1.27
CA PRO A 30 -5.49 9.63 0.83
C PRO A 30 -6.48 10.08 1.91
N ASP A 31 -6.68 11.40 2.03
CA ASP A 31 -7.72 11.96 2.88
C ASP A 31 -9.10 11.68 2.27
N ILE A 32 -9.84 10.72 2.83
CA ILE A 32 -11.19 10.38 2.39
C ILE A 32 -12.20 11.09 3.30
N VAL A 33 -12.97 12.02 2.73
CA VAL A 33 -14.05 12.72 3.43
C VAL A 33 -15.41 12.32 2.85
N LEU A 34 -16.38 12.06 3.72
CA LEU A 34 -17.77 11.82 3.33
C LEU A 34 -18.55 13.13 3.37
N TYR A 35 -18.93 13.65 2.20
CA TYR A 35 -19.92 14.72 2.11
C TYR A 35 -21.31 14.10 2.03
N ASN A 36 -22.07 14.17 3.13
CA ASN A 36 -23.51 13.95 3.09
C ASN A 36 -24.21 15.30 2.82
N LYS A 37 -25.08 15.32 1.82
CA LYS A 37 -26.01 16.42 1.55
C LYS A 37 -27.41 16.04 1.97
#